data_AF-A0A853CKU2-F1
#
_entry.id   AF-A0A853CKU2-F1
#
_cell.length_a   1.000
_cell.length_b   1.000
_cell.length_c   1.000
_cell.angle_alpha   90.00
_cell.angle_beta   90.00
_cell.angle_gamma   90.00
#
_symmetry.space_group_name_H-M   'P 1'
#
loop_
_entity.id
_entity.type
_entity.pdbx_description
1 polymer ?
#
loop_
_entity_poly.entity_id
_entity_poly.type
_entity_poly.pdbx_seq_one_letter_code
_entity_poly.pdbx_strand_id
1 'polypeptide(L)'
;MSDWDEALTAELDAIEDAAREQRAERLARLRPLAEQQITAELVDQYGPDLSEWPEWKRPGSSEYEHRVDGRADWLHDKERNMQLWQEQAARGMYLPANVGATDAAIEVEPYETSDGVRERYVYPGGRRFPKDGPRAVELEENVALREDAVAREHADGGHQTTNVWWCADCLARVDGLERGPDAELQRTAADRIRYRIRFRLGFDVVAPQPEQPDRLTSGSAFLVEDEDGGQLWGGLWQSGEALTLVGPPGIGKTTLAQQVIGQAIDEEPDTVLGEQVACFDLVVYLAMDRPRQIARSLRRTLADADPELLDERLVVWSGPPPEDVAARPEALLELVQRAAGGDLASRRVAVVIDSLKDVAVGLVDDAVGASYNRARQLVLAAGVEVLELHHLVKRGANGAKPTSLADVYGSAWITAGAGSVVLLWGEPGDPVVELRHLKSPAGEVGPLRVAIDHTTGTASLIEGTDLLAMLRARREGLSAKAAAVALYDAEKPSSGQVEKARRQLDKLVSSGLAYRHEAPAGTRQATVWTALTASADLTVTSRDPFDEEGSR
;
A
#
# COMPACT_ATOMS: atom_id res chain seq x y z
N MET A 1 -21.02 -4.81 37.31
CA MET A 1 -20.16 -5.45 36.28
C MET A 1 -20.21 -6.97 36.38
N SER A 2 -20.17 -7.61 37.55
CA SER A 2 -20.24 -9.09 37.68
C SER A 2 -21.50 -9.72 37.08
N ASP A 3 -22.67 -9.15 37.37
CA ASP A 3 -23.96 -9.79 37.00
C ASP A 3 -24.24 -9.68 35.48
N TRP A 4 -23.63 -8.68 34.82
CA TRP A 4 -23.73 -8.48 33.37
C TRP A 4 -22.82 -9.44 32.60
N ASP A 5 -21.62 -9.71 33.12
CA ASP A 5 -20.68 -10.66 32.51
C ASP A 5 -21.20 -12.10 32.62
N GLU A 6 -21.89 -12.45 33.72
CA GLU A 6 -22.54 -13.76 33.88
C GLU A 6 -23.72 -13.95 32.93
N ALA A 7 -24.60 -12.94 32.80
CA ALA A 7 -25.73 -12.99 31.88
C ALA A 7 -25.27 -13.10 30.43
N LEU A 8 -24.25 -12.35 30.04
CA LEU A 8 -23.68 -12.41 28.71
C LEU A 8 -23.03 -13.77 28.44
N THR A 9 -22.27 -14.32 29.39
CA THR A 9 -21.65 -15.64 29.24
C THR A 9 -22.71 -16.73 29.05
N ALA A 10 -23.79 -16.71 29.84
CA ALA A 10 -24.89 -17.65 29.70
C ALA A 10 -25.61 -17.53 28.34
N GLU A 11 -25.75 -16.31 27.82
CA GLU A 11 -26.32 -16.08 26.49
C GLU A 11 -25.40 -16.59 25.36
N LEU A 12 -24.08 -16.39 25.51
CA LEU A 12 -23.11 -16.94 24.57
C LEU A 12 -23.13 -18.47 24.55
N ASP A 13 -23.16 -19.10 25.73
CA ASP A 13 -23.22 -20.56 25.87
C ASP A 13 -24.51 -21.12 25.24
N ALA A 14 -25.66 -20.48 25.46
CA ALA A 14 -26.93 -20.90 24.88
C ALA A 14 -26.94 -20.83 23.35
N ILE A 15 -26.27 -19.81 22.79
CA ILE A 15 -26.11 -19.66 21.35
C ILE A 15 -25.17 -20.73 20.78
N GLU A 16 -24.07 -20.98 21.46
CA GLU A 16 -23.12 -22.02 21.10
C GLU A 16 -23.78 -23.41 21.07
N ASP A 17 -24.63 -23.72 22.05
CA ASP A 17 -25.37 -24.98 22.09
C ASP A 17 -26.39 -25.10 20.96
N ALA A 18 -27.14 -24.03 20.68
CA ALA A 18 -28.09 -24.02 19.56
C ALA A 18 -27.40 -24.22 18.20
N ALA A 19 -26.21 -23.63 18.03
CA ALA A 19 -25.38 -23.83 16.85
C ALA A 19 -24.89 -25.27 16.69
N ARG A 20 -24.44 -25.90 17.79
CA ARG A 20 -24.00 -27.31 17.79
C ARG A 20 -25.17 -28.23 17.42
N GLU A 21 -26.36 -27.99 17.98
CA GLU A 21 -27.57 -28.75 17.67
C GLU A 21 -27.96 -28.62 16.19
N GLN A 22 -27.97 -27.40 15.65
CA GLN A 22 -28.29 -27.16 14.24
C GLN A 22 -27.27 -27.81 13.29
N ARG A 23 -25.97 -27.79 13.63
CA ARG A 23 -24.94 -28.49 12.87
C ARG A 23 -25.16 -30.00 12.91
N ALA A 24 -25.44 -30.57 14.08
CA ALA A 24 -25.70 -32.00 14.23
C ALA A 24 -26.90 -32.45 13.41
N GLU A 25 -28.00 -31.68 13.41
CA GLU A 25 -29.19 -31.96 12.59
C GLU A 25 -28.88 -31.93 11.08
N ARG A 26 -28.13 -30.92 10.62
CA ARG A 26 -27.72 -30.81 9.21
C ARG A 26 -26.80 -31.96 8.80
N LEU A 27 -25.83 -32.34 9.63
CA LEU A 27 -24.95 -33.48 9.34
C LEU A 27 -25.74 -34.79 9.31
N ALA A 28 -26.68 -34.99 10.23
CA ALA A 28 -27.56 -36.16 10.22
C ALA A 28 -28.38 -36.25 8.91
N ARG A 29 -28.82 -35.11 8.37
CA ARG A 29 -29.51 -35.04 7.06
C ARG A 29 -28.59 -35.35 5.88
N LEU A 30 -27.34 -34.89 5.91
CA LEU A 30 -26.40 -34.99 4.78
C LEU A 30 -25.65 -36.31 4.73
N ARG A 31 -25.51 -36.99 5.87
CA ARG A 31 -24.78 -38.25 5.98
C ARG A 31 -25.26 -39.35 5.02
N PRO A 32 -26.57 -39.61 4.82
CA PRO A 32 -27.03 -40.60 3.84
C PRO A 32 -26.64 -40.27 2.40
N LEU A 33 -26.60 -38.98 2.04
CA LEU A 33 -26.16 -38.54 0.71
C LEU A 33 -24.65 -38.72 0.55
N ALA A 34 -23.87 -38.43 1.58
CA ALA A 34 -22.43 -38.70 1.61
C ALA A 34 -22.14 -40.21 1.48
N GLU A 35 -22.88 -41.04 2.20
CA GLU A 35 -22.81 -42.51 2.12
C GLU A 35 -23.10 -43.00 0.70
N GLN A 36 -24.14 -42.46 0.05
CA GLN A 36 -24.48 -42.78 -1.33
C GLN A 36 -23.36 -42.40 -2.31
N GLN A 37 -22.75 -41.21 -2.15
CA GLN A 37 -21.65 -40.75 -3.02
C GLN A 37 -20.39 -41.59 -2.86
N ILE A 38 -19.95 -41.85 -1.63
CA ILE A 38 -18.78 -42.68 -1.34
C ILE A 38 -19.00 -44.11 -1.83
N THR A 39 -20.21 -44.66 -1.66
CA THR A 39 -20.55 -45.99 -2.18
C THR A 39 -20.48 -46.03 -3.70
N ALA A 40 -21.02 -45.03 -4.39
CA ALA A 40 -20.97 -44.96 -5.85
C ALA A 40 -19.52 -44.88 -6.37
N GLU A 41 -18.67 -44.09 -5.73
CA GLU A 41 -17.23 -43.99 -6.05
C GLU A 41 -16.53 -45.34 -5.88
N LEU A 42 -16.82 -46.06 -4.81
CA LEU A 42 -16.21 -47.36 -4.54
C LEU A 42 -16.75 -48.47 -5.47
N VAL A 43 -18.02 -48.40 -5.88
CA VAL A 43 -18.59 -49.30 -6.91
C VAL A 43 -17.91 -49.08 -8.26
N ASP A 44 -17.61 -47.84 -8.62
CA ASP A 44 -16.88 -47.53 -9.85
C ASP A 44 -15.44 -48.08 -9.79
N GLN A 45 -14.79 -47.95 -8.63
CA GLN A 45 -13.40 -48.37 -8.43
C GLN A 45 -13.21 -49.90 -8.31
N TYR A 46 -14.11 -50.58 -7.60
CA TYR A 46 -13.95 -51.99 -7.21
C TYR A 46 -15.05 -52.91 -7.73
N GLY A 47 -16.03 -52.38 -8.48
CA GLY A 47 -17.19 -53.13 -8.94
C GLY A 47 -18.32 -53.22 -7.90
N PRO A 48 -19.49 -53.75 -8.30
CA PRO A 48 -20.68 -53.77 -7.45
C PRO A 48 -20.68 -54.86 -6.36
N ASP A 49 -19.76 -55.83 -6.41
CA ASP A 49 -19.67 -56.89 -5.41
C ASP A 49 -18.84 -56.46 -4.20
N LEU A 50 -19.52 -56.15 -3.09
CA LEU A 50 -18.89 -55.72 -1.83
C LEU A 50 -17.91 -56.76 -1.25
N SER A 51 -18.04 -58.05 -1.62
CA SER A 51 -17.12 -59.09 -1.16
C SER A 51 -15.73 -58.98 -1.79
N GLU A 52 -15.63 -58.33 -2.96
CA GLU A 52 -14.38 -58.05 -3.65
C GLU A 52 -13.70 -56.78 -3.12
N TRP A 53 -14.40 -55.96 -2.34
CA TRP A 53 -13.85 -54.74 -1.77
C TRP A 53 -12.86 -55.06 -0.64
N PRO A 54 -11.77 -54.28 -0.50
CA PRO A 54 -10.91 -54.34 0.68
C PRO A 54 -11.74 -54.16 1.96
N GLU A 55 -11.43 -54.92 3.01
CA GLU A 55 -12.21 -54.95 4.27
C GLU A 55 -12.40 -53.55 4.88
N TRP A 56 -11.36 -52.72 4.81
CA TRP A 56 -11.37 -51.34 5.30
C TRP A 56 -12.18 -50.37 4.42
N LYS A 57 -12.60 -50.74 3.21
CA LYS A 57 -13.49 -49.93 2.36
C LYS A 57 -14.96 -50.35 2.43
N ARG A 58 -15.31 -51.42 3.14
CA ARG A 58 -16.69 -51.90 3.22
C ARG A 58 -17.54 -51.01 4.14
N PRO A 59 -18.84 -50.84 3.85
CA PRO A 59 -19.76 -50.15 4.76
C PRO A 59 -19.68 -50.71 6.18
N GLY A 60 -19.63 -49.81 7.19
CA GLY A 60 -19.44 -50.16 8.59
C GLY A 60 -17.98 -50.30 9.06
N SER A 61 -16.99 -50.23 8.16
CA SER A 61 -15.58 -50.15 8.57
C SER A 61 -15.26 -48.74 9.12
N SER A 62 -14.30 -48.63 10.04
CA SER A 62 -13.92 -47.34 10.62
C SER A 62 -13.45 -46.33 9.56
N GLU A 63 -12.77 -46.78 8.52
CA GLU A 63 -12.29 -45.90 7.44
C GLU A 63 -13.42 -45.51 6.49
N TYR A 64 -14.36 -46.41 6.20
CA TYR A 64 -15.54 -46.07 5.42
C TYR A 64 -16.38 -45.01 6.15
N GLU A 65 -16.68 -45.23 7.43
CA GLU A 65 -17.45 -44.26 8.24
C GLU A 65 -16.73 -42.91 8.31
N HIS A 66 -15.40 -42.90 8.48
CA HIS A 66 -14.62 -41.66 8.47
C HIS A 66 -14.72 -40.90 7.14
N ARG A 67 -14.69 -41.61 6.00
CA ARG A 67 -14.88 -40.98 4.67
C ARG A 67 -16.30 -40.44 4.49
N VAL A 68 -17.30 -41.14 5.00
CA VAL A 68 -18.70 -40.71 4.95
C VAL A 68 -18.89 -39.44 5.78
N ASP A 69 -18.36 -39.41 7.01
CA ASP A 69 -18.47 -38.24 7.89
C ASP A 69 -17.72 -37.03 7.29
N GLY A 70 -16.50 -37.23 6.76
CA GLY A 70 -15.76 -36.17 6.08
C GLY A 70 -16.48 -35.63 4.82
N ARG A 71 -17.13 -36.52 4.05
CA ARG A 71 -17.95 -36.10 2.90
C ARG A 71 -19.21 -35.36 3.33
N ALA A 72 -19.84 -35.74 4.44
CA ALA A 72 -21.00 -35.04 5.00
C ALA A 72 -20.64 -33.62 5.46
N ASP A 73 -19.48 -33.45 6.10
CA ASP A 73 -18.93 -32.12 6.45
C ASP A 73 -18.67 -31.27 5.21
N TRP A 74 -18.07 -31.85 4.15
CA TRP A 74 -17.85 -31.13 2.89
C TRP A 74 -19.18 -30.68 2.22
N LEU A 75 -20.20 -31.54 2.20
CA LEU A 75 -21.52 -31.19 1.68
C LEU A 75 -22.17 -30.08 2.52
N HIS A 76 -22.00 -30.10 3.83
CA HIS A 76 -22.49 -29.06 4.73
C HIS A 76 -21.87 -27.70 4.41
N ASP A 77 -20.55 -27.65 4.22
CA ASP A 77 -19.84 -26.42 3.84
C ASP A 77 -20.28 -25.91 2.46
N LYS A 78 -20.53 -26.83 1.52
CA LYS A 78 -21.03 -26.48 0.18
C LYS A 78 -22.44 -25.89 0.21
N GLU A 79 -23.37 -26.50 0.96
CA GLU A 79 -24.72 -25.96 1.17
C GLU A 79 -24.67 -24.58 1.82
N ARG A 80 -23.79 -24.40 2.83
CA ARG A 80 -23.58 -23.11 3.49
C ARG A 80 -23.11 -22.04 2.52
N ASN A 81 -22.08 -22.35 1.73
CA ASN A 81 -21.53 -21.38 0.77
C ASN A 81 -22.57 -21.00 -0.29
N MET A 82 -23.42 -21.95 -0.71
CA MET A 82 -24.52 -21.68 -1.63
C MET A 82 -25.59 -20.78 -0.99
N GLN A 83 -25.95 -21.00 0.28
CA GLN A 83 -26.89 -20.14 1.01
C GLN A 83 -26.34 -18.72 1.16
N LEU A 84 -25.08 -18.58 1.56
CA LEU A 84 -24.42 -17.27 1.65
C LEU A 84 -24.41 -16.55 0.30
N TRP A 85 -24.13 -17.28 -0.77
CA TRP A 85 -24.16 -16.72 -2.12
C TRP A 85 -25.57 -16.25 -2.52
N GLN A 86 -26.61 -17.04 -2.22
CA GLN A 86 -28.00 -16.67 -2.48
C GLN A 86 -28.44 -15.43 -1.67
N GLU A 87 -28.05 -15.35 -0.40
CA GLU A 87 -28.31 -14.19 0.45
C GLU A 87 -27.60 -12.93 -0.05
N GLN A 88 -26.34 -13.06 -0.49
CA GLN A 88 -25.58 -11.96 -1.08
C GLN A 88 -26.19 -11.49 -2.41
N ALA A 89 -26.63 -12.42 -3.25
CA ALA A 89 -27.33 -12.11 -4.50
C ALA A 89 -28.68 -11.41 -4.24
N ALA A 90 -29.46 -11.88 -3.26
CA ALA A 90 -30.72 -11.26 -2.86
C ALA A 90 -30.53 -9.84 -2.29
N ARG A 91 -29.37 -9.55 -1.71
CA ARG A 91 -28.98 -8.22 -1.21
C ARG A 91 -28.33 -7.33 -2.28
N GLY A 92 -28.25 -7.78 -3.54
CA GLY A 92 -27.65 -7.03 -4.64
C GLY A 92 -26.13 -6.86 -4.52
N MET A 93 -25.46 -7.61 -3.64
CA MET A 93 -24.03 -7.47 -3.34
C MET A 93 -23.13 -8.24 -4.33
N TYR A 94 -23.72 -8.98 -5.28
CA TYR A 94 -22.98 -9.73 -6.30
C TYR A 94 -23.71 -9.71 -7.64
N LEU A 95 -23.15 -8.99 -8.62
CA LEU A 95 -23.34 -9.28 -10.05
C LEU A 95 -22.05 -9.94 -10.53
N PRO A 96 -22.06 -11.19 -11.04
CA PRO A 96 -20.87 -11.80 -11.60
C PRO A 96 -20.31 -10.91 -12.72
N ALA A 97 -19.06 -10.44 -12.55
CA ALA A 97 -18.38 -9.54 -13.49
C ALA A 97 -18.12 -10.12 -14.90
N ASN A 98 -18.71 -11.28 -15.25
CA ASN A 98 -18.59 -11.92 -16.56
C ASN A 98 -19.93 -12.21 -17.26
N VAL A 99 -21.05 -11.69 -16.75
CA VAL A 99 -22.30 -11.64 -17.52
C VAL A 99 -22.69 -10.17 -17.59
N GLY A 100 -22.40 -9.54 -18.72
CA GLY A 100 -22.79 -8.15 -18.96
C GLY A 100 -24.28 -7.99 -18.68
N ALA A 101 -24.60 -7.02 -17.84
CA ALA A 101 -25.97 -6.68 -17.46
C ALA A 101 -26.82 -6.47 -18.72
N THR A 102 -27.69 -7.44 -19.00
CA THR A 102 -28.93 -7.25 -19.74
C THR A 102 -29.97 -8.20 -19.14
N ASP A 103 -31.18 -7.70 -18.90
CA ASP A 103 -32.37 -8.45 -18.46
C ASP A 103 -32.85 -9.45 -19.53
N ALA A 104 -31.96 -10.30 -20.04
CA ALA A 104 -32.27 -11.30 -21.05
C ALA A 104 -32.34 -12.69 -20.41
N ALA A 105 -33.53 -13.30 -20.50
CA ALA A 105 -33.79 -14.65 -20.01
C ALA A 105 -32.81 -15.67 -20.62
N ILE A 106 -32.25 -16.54 -19.78
CA ILE A 106 -31.41 -17.67 -20.20
C ILE A 106 -32.31 -18.69 -20.91
N GLU A 107 -32.05 -18.98 -22.18
CA GLU A 107 -32.78 -20.00 -22.94
C GLU A 107 -32.13 -21.37 -22.76
N VAL A 108 -32.95 -22.39 -22.50
CA VAL A 108 -32.53 -23.79 -22.40
C VAL A 108 -32.90 -24.50 -23.69
N GLU A 109 -31.90 -25.00 -24.42
CA GLU A 109 -32.11 -25.77 -25.64
C GLU A 109 -31.77 -27.25 -25.42
N PRO A 110 -32.64 -28.19 -25.83
CA PRO A 110 -32.28 -29.60 -25.90
C PRO A 110 -31.31 -29.86 -27.07
N TYR A 111 -30.34 -30.74 -26.85
CA TYR A 111 -29.48 -31.28 -27.90
C TYR A 111 -29.25 -32.78 -27.73
N GLU A 112 -29.13 -33.50 -28.84
CA GLU A 112 -28.93 -34.95 -28.86
C GLU A 112 -27.45 -35.31 -28.66
N THR A 113 -27.21 -36.25 -27.75
CA THR A 113 -25.96 -36.98 -27.59
C THR A 113 -26.19 -38.46 -27.89
N SER A 114 -25.10 -39.23 -28.05
CA SER A 114 -25.17 -40.67 -28.33
C SER A 114 -25.91 -41.50 -27.25
N ASP A 115 -26.14 -40.91 -26.09
CA ASP A 115 -26.75 -41.47 -24.89
C ASP A 115 -28.10 -40.81 -24.49
N GLY A 116 -28.63 -39.89 -25.30
CA GLY A 116 -29.96 -39.29 -25.09
C GLY A 116 -30.04 -37.79 -25.39
N VAL A 117 -31.18 -37.17 -25.05
CA VAL A 117 -31.35 -35.72 -25.17
C VAL A 117 -30.91 -35.05 -23.87
N ARG A 118 -29.98 -34.09 -23.95
CA ARG A 118 -29.52 -33.28 -22.83
C ARG A 118 -29.89 -31.81 -23.05
N GLU A 119 -30.03 -31.07 -21.97
CA GLU A 119 -30.29 -29.64 -22.01
C GLU A 119 -28.96 -28.87 -21.91
N ARG A 120 -28.87 -27.75 -22.64
CA ARG A 120 -27.77 -26.79 -22.51
C ARG A 120 -28.31 -25.37 -22.42
N TYR A 121 -27.61 -24.54 -21.67
CA TYR A 121 -27.93 -23.12 -21.51
C TYR A 121 -27.26 -22.30 -22.61
N VAL A 122 -28.03 -21.46 -23.30
CA VAL A 122 -27.53 -20.59 -24.38
C VAL A 122 -27.61 -19.14 -23.95
N TYR A 123 -26.46 -18.46 -23.94
CA TYR A 123 -26.37 -17.04 -23.62
C TYR A 123 -26.59 -16.17 -24.86
N PRO A 124 -27.25 -15.00 -24.75
CA PRO A 124 -27.39 -14.07 -25.86
C PRO A 124 -26.00 -13.54 -26.27
N GLY A 125 -25.65 -13.70 -27.54
CA GLY A 125 -24.35 -13.27 -28.09
C GLY A 125 -23.52 -14.38 -28.75
N GLY A 126 -24.00 -15.62 -28.78
CA GLY A 126 -23.52 -16.65 -29.72
C GLY A 126 -22.11 -17.20 -29.47
N ARG A 127 -21.47 -16.92 -28.34
CA ARG A 127 -20.18 -17.55 -28.01
C ARG A 127 -20.40 -18.98 -27.52
N ARG A 128 -19.87 -19.93 -28.29
CA ARG A 128 -19.84 -21.37 -27.99
C ARG A 128 -18.49 -21.70 -27.36
N PHE A 129 -18.46 -22.31 -26.18
CA PHE A 129 -17.22 -22.88 -25.62
C PHE A 129 -17.12 -24.38 -25.97
N PRO A 130 -15.98 -24.87 -26.48
CA PRO A 130 -15.73 -26.30 -26.57
C PRO A 130 -15.36 -26.87 -25.19
N LYS A 131 -15.74 -28.13 -24.96
CA LYS A 131 -15.57 -28.85 -23.68
C LYS A 131 -14.13 -29.28 -23.40
N ASP A 132 -13.22 -29.14 -24.37
CA ASP A 132 -11.85 -29.65 -24.28
C ASP A 132 -10.83 -28.51 -24.40
N GLY A 133 -10.42 -27.96 -23.26
CA GLY A 133 -9.35 -26.96 -23.16
C GLY A 133 -8.69 -27.00 -21.77
N PRO A 134 -7.39 -26.65 -21.64
CA PRO A 134 -6.47 -27.16 -20.60
C PRO A 134 -6.66 -26.60 -19.18
N ARG A 135 -7.85 -26.13 -18.78
CA ARG A 135 -8.07 -25.53 -17.44
C ARG A 135 -8.68 -26.47 -16.39
N ALA A 136 -9.01 -27.71 -16.75
CA ALA A 136 -9.58 -28.66 -15.78
C ALA A 136 -8.52 -29.37 -14.92
N VAL A 137 -7.26 -29.43 -15.38
CA VAL A 137 -6.20 -30.25 -14.74
C VAL A 137 -5.57 -29.57 -13.51
N GLU A 138 -5.56 -28.22 -13.43
CA GLU A 138 -4.96 -27.49 -12.29
C GLU A 138 -5.84 -27.50 -11.01
N LEU A 139 -7.11 -27.90 -11.10
CA LEU A 139 -7.99 -27.97 -9.93
C LEU A 139 -7.83 -29.27 -9.14
N GLU A 140 -7.56 -30.40 -9.82
CA GLU A 140 -7.42 -31.71 -9.17
C GLU A 140 -6.09 -31.85 -8.41
N GLU A 141 -5.00 -31.26 -8.91
CA GLU A 141 -3.70 -31.25 -8.20
C GLU A 141 -3.73 -30.40 -6.91
N ASN A 142 -4.53 -29.33 -6.89
CA ASN A 142 -4.72 -28.48 -5.70
C ASN A 142 -5.61 -29.13 -4.64
N VAL A 143 -6.52 -30.02 -5.03
CA VAL A 143 -7.36 -30.79 -4.10
C VAL A 143 -6.53 -31.90 -3.44
N ALA A 144 -5.71 -32.62 -4.20
CA ALA A 144 -4.83 -33.67 -3.66
C ALA A 144 -3.79 -33.12 -2.66
N LEU A 145 -3.21 -31.94 -2.92
CA LEU A 145 -2.24 -31.30 -2.01
C LEU A 145 -2.87 -30.83 -0.68
N ARG A 146 -4.17 -30.48 -0.69
CA ARG A 146 -4.91 -30.09 0.52
C ARG A 146 -5.32 -31.30 1.36
N GLU A 147 -5.73 -32.40 0.72
CA GLU A 147 -6.08 -33.65 1.42
C GLU A 147 -4.86 -34.23 2.17
N ASP A 148 -3.67 -34.14 1.57
CA ASP A 148 -2.41 -34.63 2.15
C ASP A 148 -1.90 -33.76 3.32
N ALA A 149 -2.20 -32.45 3.30
CA ALA A 149 -1.84 -31.52 4.38
C ALA A 149 -2.74 -31.70 5.62
N VAL A 150 -4.05 -31.86 5.40
CA VAL A 150 -5.03 -32.11 6.47
C VAL A 150 -4.79 -33.48 7.12
N ALA A 151 -4.41 -34.49 6.35
CA ALA A 151 -4.07 -35.81 6.89
C ALA A 151 -2.82 -35.81 7.79
N ARG A 152 -1.82 -34.95 7.50
CA ARG A 152 -0.58 -34.84 8.30
C ARG A 152 -0.79 -34.08 9.61
N GLU A 153 -1.62 -33.04 9.62
CA GLU A 153 -1.93 -32.28 10.84
C GLU A 153 -2.69 -33.13 11.88
N HIS A 154 -3.51 -34.09 11.44
CA HIS A 154 -4.25 -34.97 12.35
C HIS A 154 -3.44 -36.15 12.90
N ALA A 155 -2.33 -36.54 12.26
CA ALA A 155 -1.48 -37.64 12.71
C ALA A 155 -0.59 -37.27 13.92
N ASP A 156 -0.28 -35.98 14.09
CA ASP A 156 0.69 -35.49 15.09
C ASP A 156 0.07 -35.11 16.45
N GLY A 157 -1.19 -35.48 16.71
CA GLY A 157 -1.75 -35.56 18.06
C GLY A 157 -1.56 -34.30 18.92
N GLY A 158 -2.14 -33.17 18.51
CA GLY A 158 -2.05 -31.91 19.28
C GLY A 158 -3.22 -30.96 19.03
N HIS A 159 -4.09 -30.85 20.03
CA HIS A 159 -5.16 -29.86 20.22
C HIS A 159 -6.45 -29.99 19.38
N GLN A 160 -7.49 -30.50 20.04
CA GLN A 160 -8.88 -30.22 19.67
C GLN A 160 -9.17 -28.73 19.93
N THR A 161 -9.21 -27.91 18.88
CA THR A 161 -9.92 -26.63 18.93
C THR A 161 -11.39 -26.93 18.64
N THR A 162 -12.22 -26.96 19.69
CA THR A 162 -13.67 -26.95 19.53
C THR A 162 -14.10 -25.59 18.97
N ASN A 163 -14.10 -25.47 17.64
CA ASN A 163 -14.66 -24.31 16.95
C ASN A 163 -16.19 -24.41 17.02
N VAL A 164 -16.80 -23.58 17.86
CA VAL A 164 -18.26 -23.44 17.93
C VAL A 164 -18.66 -22.26 17.05
N TRP A 165 -19.55 -22.49 16.07
CA TRP A 165 -19.82 -21.54 14.99
C TRP A 165 -21.26 -21.01 15.03
N TRP A 166 -21.43 -19.70 14.91
CA TRP A 166 -22.67 -19.00 15.17
C TRP A 166 -23.50 -18.80 13.89
N CYS A 167 -24.82 -19.02 13.91
CA CYS A 167 -25.69 -18.85 12.73
C CYS A 167 -26.22 -17.40 12.58
N ALA A 168 -26.85 -17.08 11.45
CA ALA A 168 -27.36 -15.73 11.15
C ALA A 168 -28.37 -15.22 12.20
N ASP A 169 -29.20 -16.09 12.77
CA ASP A 169 -30.13 -15.75 13.87
C ASP A 169 -29.39 -15.41 15.17
N CYS A 170 -28.23 -16.03 15.39
CA CYS A 170 -27.39 -15.79 16.56
C CYS A 170 -26.68 -14.43 16.46
N LEU A 171 -26.21 -14.07 15.27
CA LEU A 171 -25.66 -12.74 14.98
C LEU A 171 -26.74 -11.65 15.09
N ALA A 172 -27.96 -11.91 14.58
CA ALA A 172 -29.08 -10.97 14.67
C ALA A 172 -29.53 -10.71 16.13
N ARG A 173 -29.38 -11.68 17.04
CA ARG A 173 -29.61 -11.49 18.48
C ARG A 173 -28.58 -10.56 19.13
N VAL A 174 -27.31 -10.68 18.75
CA VAL A 174 -26.24 -9.79 19.22
C VAL A 174 -26.48 -8.35 18.74
N ASP A 175 -26.91 -8.15 17.49
CA ASP A 175 -27.27 -6.83 16.97
C ASP A 175 -28.56 -6.26 17.59
N GLY A 176 -29.42 -7.12 18.15
CA GLY A 176 -30.62 -6.72 18.89
C GLY A 176 -30.34 -6.06 20.25
N LEU A 177 -29.15 -6.24 20.83
CA LEU A 177 -28.75 -5.69 22.12
C LEU A 177 -28.60 -4.15 22.12
N GLU A 178 -28.58 -3.50 20.96
CA GLU A 178 -28.31 -2.06 20.80
C GLU A 178 -29.51 -1.14 21.09
N ARG A 179 -30.67 -1.68 21.50
CA ARG A 179 -31.95 -0.93 21.58
C ARG A 179 -32.45 -0.63 23.00
N GLY A 180 -31.59 -0.74 24.01
CA GLY A 180 -31.92 -0.44 25.41
C GLY A 180 -31.54 0.98 25.86
N PRO A 181 -32.01 1.43 27.04
CA PRO A 181 -31.67 2.74 27.62
C PRO A 181 -30.17 2.92 27.96
N ASP A 182 -29.40 1.82 27.99
CA ASP A 182 -27.94 1.81 28.23
C ASP A 182 -27.13 1.53 26.94
N ALA A 183 -27.57 2.10 25.81
CA ALA A 183 -27.06 1.81 24.46
C ALA A 183 -25.54 2.04 24.27
N GLU A 184 -24.87 2.83 25.11
CA GLU A 184 -23.43 3.11 25.02
C GLU A 184 -22.59 2.03 25.74
N LEU A 185 -23.06 1.57 26.90
CA LEU A 185 -22.47 0.43 27.60
C LEU A 185 -22.68 -0.88 26.82
N GLN A 186 -23.87 -1.03 26.24
CA GLN A 186 -24.24 -2.15 25.36
C GLN A 186 -23.44 -2.17 24.06
N ARG A 187 -23.17 -0.99 23.45
CA ARG A 187 -22.25 -0.89 22.30
C ARG A 187 -20.83 -1.30 22.66
N THR A 188 -20.31 -0.87 23.81
CA THR A 188 -18.95 -1.21 24.25
C THR A 188 -18.81 -2.70 24.56
N ALA A 189 -19.85 -3.32 25.12
CA ALA A 189 -19.92 -4.77 25.33
C ALA A 189 -20.04 -5.54 24.00
N ALA A 190 -20.93 -5.10 23.09
CA ALA A 190 -21.08 -5.67 21.76
C ALA A 190 -19.79 -5.59 20.95
N ASP A 191 -19.05 -4.47 21.02
CA ASP A 191 -17.77 -4.31 20.34
C ASP A 191 -16.67 -5.17 20.96
N ARG A 192 -16.67 -5.37 22.28
CA ARG A 192 -15.78 -6.34 22.95
C ARG A 192 -16.10 -7.79 22.58
N ILE A 193 -17.38 -8.14 22.43
CA ILE A 193 -17.84 -9.45 21.97
C ILE A 193 -17.43 -9.65 20.51
N ARG A 194 -17.68 -8.67 19.63
CA ARG A 194 -17.23 -8.65 18.24
C ARG A 194 -15.71 -8.80 18.15
N TYR A 195 -14.95 -8.11 19.00
CA TYR A 195 -13.50 -8.20 19.07
C TYR A 195 -13.02 -9.60 19.50
N ARG A 196 -13.64 -10.19 20.53
CA ARG A 196 -13.32 -11.56 20.99
C ARG A 196 -13.69 -12.63 19.97
N ILE A 197 -14.82 -12.46 19.28
CA ILE A 197 -15.29 -13.35 18.20
C ILE A 197 -14.35 -13.24 16.99
N ARG A 198 -13.97 -12.03 16.55
CA ARG A 198 -13.00 -11.79 15.46
C ARG A 198 -11.63 -12.40 15.75
N PHE A 199 -11.15 -12.28 16.98
CA PHE A 199 -9.83 -12.79 17.36
C PHE A 199 -9.79 -14.33 17.48
N ARG A 200 -10.91 -14.99 17.78
CA ARG A 200 -10.99 -16.46 17.92
C ARG A 200 -11.35 -17.20 16.63
N LEU A 201 -12.10 -16.59 15.72
CA LEU A 201 -12.70 -17.31 14.59
C LEU A 201 -11.96 -17.17 13.25
N GLY A 202 -10.92 -16.34 13.15
CA GLY A 202 -10.15 -16.22 11.90
C GLY A 202 -10.98 -15.85 10.65
N PHE A 203 -12.13 -15.20 10.84
CA PHE A 203 -12.97 -14.76 9.73
C PHE A 203 -12.49 -13.42 9.18
N ASP A 204 -12.10 -13.43 7.91
CA ASP A 204 -12.19 -12.26 7.03
C ASP A 204 -13.66 -12.05 6.67
N VAL A 205 -14.35 -11.20 7.44
CA VAL A 205 -15.56 -10.57 6.94
C VAL A 205 -15.10 -9.66 5.82
N VAL A 206 -15.43 -10.00 4.57
CA VAL A 206 -15.35 -9.07 3.44
C VAL A 206 -16.22 -7.88 3.82
N ALA A 207 -15.60 -6.81 4.28
CA ALA A 207 -16.28 -5.54 4.49
C ALA A 207 -17.02 -5.21 3.18
N PRO A 208 -18.25 -4.66 3.23
CA PRO A 208 -18.88 -4.15 2.03
C PRO A 208 -17.84 -3.27 1.32
N GLN A 209 -17.51 -3.64 0.08
CA GLN A 209 -16.62 -2.84 -0.75
C GLN A 209 -17.18 -1.41 -0.70
N PRO A 210 -16.41 -0.42 -0.23
CA PRO A 210 -16.90 0.95 -0.20
C PRO A 210 -17.40 1.28 -1.60
N GLU A 211 -18.61 1.83 -1.73
CA GLU A 211 -19.08 2.34 -3.01
C GLU A 211 -17.96 3.23 -3.57
N GLN A 212 -17.38 2.84 -4.71
CA GLN A 212 -16.30 3.62 -5.27
C GLN A 212 -16.89 4.99 -5.60
N PRO A 213 -16.41 6.07 -4.95
CA PRO A 213 -16.96 7.39 -5.20
C PRO A 213 -16.83 7.68 -6.70
N ASP A 214 -17.83 8.32 -7.29
CA ASP A 214 -17.74 8.75 -8.68
C ASP A 214 -16.55 9.72 -8.80
N ARG A 215 -15.46 9.26 -9.41
CA ARG A 215 -14.22 10.01 -9.57
C ARG A 215 -14.24 10.92 -10.80
N LEU A 216 -15.36 10.96 -11.53
CA LEU A 216 -15.52 11.86 -12.66
C LEU A 216 -15.75 13.28 -12.13
N THR A 217 -14.73 14.12 -12.26
CA THR A 217 -14.83 15.55 -12.01
C THR A 217 -14.91 16.31 -13.33
N SER A 218 -15.47 17.53 -13.31
CA SER A 218 -15.43 18.41 -14.48
C SER A 218 -13.99 18.87 -14.74
N GLY A 219 -13.62 19.09 -16.00
CA GLY A 219 -12.27 19.57 -16.34
C GLY A 219 -11.90 20.87 -15.63
N SER A 220 -12.85 21.80 -15.43
CA SER A 220 -12.62 23.01 -14.65
C SER A 220 -12.40 22.74 -13.17
N ALA A 221 -13.11 21.77 -12.58
CA ALA A 221 -12.89 21.39 -11.19
C ALA A 221 -11.55 20.68 -10.99
N PHE A 222 -11.10 19.88 -11.97
CA PHE A 222 -9.76 19.28 -11.99
C PHE A 222 -8.64 20.32 -12.05
N LEU A 223 -8.82 21.40 -12.85
CA LEU A 223 -7.82 22.45 -13.00
C LEU A 223 -7.80 23.48 -11.86
N VAL A 224 -8.79 23.45 -10.96
CA VAL A 224 -8.85 24.33 -9.78
C VAL A 224 -8.21 23.67 -8.55
N GLU A 225 -7.77 22.41 -8.66
CA GLU A 225 -6.87 21.83 -7.65
C GLU A 225 -5.66 22.76 -7.48
N ASP A 226 -5.40 23.18 -6.24
CA ASP A 226 -4.42 24.21 -5.91
C ASP A 226 -3.08 23.93 -6.62
N GLU A 227 -2.64 24.84 -7.51
CA GLU A 227 -1.27 24.80 -8.08
C GLU A 227 -0.21 24.86 -6.97
N ASP A 228 -0.61 25.28 -5.76
CA ASP A 228 0.15 25.33 -4.51
C ASP A 228 -0.20 24.18 -3.54
N GLY A 229 -0.78 23.06 -4.01
CA GLY A 229 -1.28 21.90 -3.24
C GLY A 229 -0.30 21.20 -2.28
N GLY A 230 0.85 21.81 -2.02
CA GLY A 230 1.55 21.72 -0.73
C GLY A 230 2.73 20.77 -0.83
N GLN A 231 3.91 21.31 -1.11
CA GLN A 231 5.15 20.55 -1.02
C GLN A 231 5.21 19.85 0.36
N LEU A 232 5.22 18.52 0.36
CA LEU A 232 5.23 17.70 1.59
C LEU A 232 6.62 17.65 2.20
N TRP A 233 7.63 17.73 1.34
CA TRP A 233 9.03 17.89 1.71
C TRP A 233 9.69 18.68 0.57
N GLY A 234 10.03 19.94 0.84
CA GLY A 234 10.34 20.98 -0.17
C GLY A 234 11.02 20.48 -1.45
N GLY A 235 10.35 20.64 -2.59
CA GLY A 235 10.77 20.18 -3.92
C GLY A 235 11.00 18.67 -4.11
N LEU A 236 11.17 17.89 -3.04
CA LEU A 236 11.44 16.45 -3.02
C LEU A 236 10.16 15.62 -3.10
N TRP A 237 9.10 16.06 -2.42
CA TRP A 237 7.82 15.35 -2.30
C TRP A 237 6.65 16.31 -2.50
N GLN A 238 5.77 16.01 -3.46
CA GLN A 238 4.56 16.77 -3.74
C GLN A 238 3.32 15.99 -3.26
N SER A 239 2.32 16.73 -2.81
CA SER A 239 1.01 16.19 -2.43
C SER A 239 0.34 15.45 -3.58
N GLY A 240 -0.33 14.34 -3.28
CA GLY A 240 -0.97 13.48 -4.28
C GLY A 240 -0.01 12.66 -5.13
N GLU A 241 1.30 12.71 -4.85
CA GLU A 241 2.32 11.98 -5.58
C GLU A 241 3.23 11.15 -4.66
N ALA A 242 3.60 9.94 -5.10
CA ALA A 242 4.54 9.13 -4.33
C ALA A 242 5.99 9.63 -4.47
N LEU A 243 6.72 9.65 -3.34
CA LEU A 243 8.17 9.79 -3.30
C LEU A 243 8.84 8.43 -3.11
N THR A 244 9.72 8.04 -4.02
CA THR A 244 10.57 6.85 -3.86
C THR A 244 12.03 7.22 -3.59
N LEU A 245 12.52 6.90 -2.39
CA LEU A 245 13.92 7.01 -1.98
C LEU A 245 14.70 5.74 -2.32
N VAL A 246 15.62 5.85 -3.27
CA VAL A 246 16.42 4.73 -3.79
C VAL A 246 17.89 4.85 -3.41
N GLY A 247 18.58 3.72 -3.29
CA GLY A 247 20.02 3.73 -3.00
C GLY A 247 20.56 2.38 -2.54
N PRO A 248 21.89 2.21 -2.48
CA PRO A 248 22.53 1.01 -1.96
C PRO A 248 22.08 0.66 -0.52
N PRO A 249 22.29 -0.58 -0.04
CA PRO A 249 22.12 -0.89 1.37
C PRO A 249 23.13 -0.09 2.23
N GLY A 250 22.70 0.35 3.41
CA GLY A 250 23.60 0.94 4.41
C GLY A 250 23.97 2.42 4.24
N ILE A 251 23.44 3.13 3.23
CA ILE A 251 23.78 4.55 2.97
C ILE A 251 22.88 5.58 3.70
N GLY A 252 21.97 5.12 4.57
CA GLY A 252 21.11 6.03 5.35
C GLY A 252 19.69 6.32 4.80
N LYS A 253 19.15 5.54 3.85
CA LYS A 253 17.74 5.71 3.38
C LYS A 253 16.75 5.73 4.52
N THR A 254 16.79 4.69 5.35
CA THR A 254 15.93 4.52 6.52
C THR A 254 16.12 5.67 7.51
N THR A 255 17.36 6.12 7.74
CA THR A 255 17.65 7.28 8.59
C THR A 255 16.97 8.54 8.08
N LEU A 256 17.15 8.87 6.79
CA LEU A 256 16.58 10.07 6.19
C LEU A 256 15.06 10.02 6.19
N ALA A 257 14.46 8.90 5.80
CA ALA A 257 13.00 8.74 5.85
C ALA A 257 12.45 8.89 7.26
N GLN A 258 13.10 8.29 8.26
CA GLN A 258 12.68 8.41 9.67
C GLN A 258 12.81 9.84 10.20
N GLN A 259 13.79 10.61 9.74
CA GLN A 259 13.93 12.01 10.12
C GLN A 259 12.82 12.86 9.51
N VAL A 260 12.45 12.60 8.25
CA VAL A 260 11.26 13.22 7.63
C VAL A 260 10.01 12.87 8.42
N ILE A 261 9.84 11.61 8.82
CA ILE A 261 8.71 11.19 9.65
C ILE A 261 8.69 11.90 11.00
N GLY A 262 9.86 12.04 11.64
CA GLY A 262 9.97 12.72 12.93
C GLY A 262 9.48 14.17 12.87
N GLN A 263 9.81 14.88 11.78
CA GLN A 263 9.26 16.22 11.54
C GLN A 263 7.78 16.15 11.16
N ALA A 264 7.39 15.20 10.31
CA ALA A 264 6.02 15.05 9.83
C ALA A 264 4.98 14.81 10.94
N ILE A 265 5.36 14.16 12.05
CA ILE A 265 4.46 13.95 13.18
C ILE A 265 4.50 15.08 14.21
N ASP A 266 5.49 15.96 14.16
CA ASP A 266 5.63 17.10 15.06
C ASP A 266 4.47 18.10 14.86
N GLU A 267 4.09 18.83 15.91
CA GLU A 267 3.13 19.93 15.82
C GLU A 267 3.73 21.15 15.11
N GLU A 268 5.04 21.38 15.30
CA GLU A 268 5.79 22.46 14.70
C GLU A 268 6.93 21.88 13.83
N PRO A 269 6.63 21.26 12.67
CA PRO A 269 7.65 20.69 11.81
C PRO A 269 8.66 21.76 11.36
N ASP A 270 9.94 21.43 11.44
CA ASP A 270 11.04 22.23 10.89
C ASP A 270 11.45 21.64 9.51
N THR A 271 12.72 21.83 9.17
CA THR A 271 13.31 21.46 7.90
C THR A 271 14.11 20.16 8.00
N VAL A 272 14.04 19.35 6.95
CA VAL A 272 14.95 18.24 6.73
C VAL A 272 15.76 18.53 5.47
N LEU A 273 17.08 18.58 5.62
CA LEU A 273 18.00 19.00 4.57
C LEU A 273 17.69 20.41 4.02
N GLY A 274 17.27 21.33 4.90
CA GLY A 274 16.96 22.71 4.54
C GLY A 274 15.63 22.91 3.81
N GLU A 275 14.85 21.84 3.63
CA GLU A 275 13.54 21.87 2.98
C GLU A 275 12.45 21.61 4.03
N GLN A 276 11.39 22.42 4.01
CA GLN A 276 10.26 22.32 4.95
C GLN A 276 9.56 20.97 4.80
N VAL A 277 9.21 20.35 5.94
CA VAL A 277 8.37 19.14 5.97
C VAL A 277 6.95 19.53 6.38
N ALA A 278 5.94 18.91 5.75
CA ALA A 278 4.54 19.07 6.11
C ALA A 278 4.17 18.19 7.30
N CYS A 279 3.29 18.71 8.17
CA CYS A 279 2.69 17.94 9.26
C CYS A 279 1.60 16.99 8.75
N PHE A 280 1.48 15.83 9.39
CA PHE A 280 0.47 14.80 9.18
C PHE A 280 -0.22 14.44 10.50
N ASP A 281 -1.52 14.20 10.44
CA ASP A 281 -2.31 13.74 11.59
C ASP A 281 -1.99 12.28 11.93
N LEU A 282 -1.52 11.51 10.95
CA LEU A 282 -1.15 10.12 11.12
C LEU A 282 -0.12 9.68 10.09
N VAL A 283 0.93 9.00 10.56
CA VAL A 283 1.90 8.29 9.74
C VAL A 283 1.78 6.79 10.01
N VAL A 284 1.53 6.02 8.96
CA VAL A 284 1.53 4.55 8.98
C VAL A 284 2.87 4.04 8.47
N TYR A 285 3.70 3.47 9.34
CA TYR A 285 5.03 2.99 8.99
C TYR A 285 5.05 1.47 8.81
N LEU A 286 5.28 0.97 7.60
CA LEU A 286 5.44 -0.45 7.30
C LEU A 286 6.90 -0.88 7.45
N ALA A 287 7.27 -1.36 8.65
CA ALA A 287 8.60 -1.85 9.01
C ALA A 287 8.78 -3.33 8.63
N MET A 288 9.03 -3.60 7.36
CA MET A 288 9.02 -4.96 6.80
C MET A 288 10.43 -5.56 6.71
N ASP A 289 11.43 -4.79 6.28
CA ASP A 289 12.83 -5.26 6.19
C ASP A 289 13.53 -5.15 7.55
N ARG A 290 13.52 -6.24 8.32
CA ARG A 290 14.19 -6.35 9.64
C ARG A 290 13.63 -5.34 10.66
N PRO A 291 12.38 -5.52 11.14
CA PRO A 291 11.70 -4.56 12.02
C PRO A 291 12.48 -4.21 13.30
N ARG A 292 13.24 -5.14 13.89
CA ARG A 292 14.09 -4.84 15.06
C ARG A 292 15.22 -3.84 14.75
N GLN A 293 15.77 -3.89 13.54
CA GLN A 293 16.79 -2.93 13.10
C GLN A 293 16.17 -1.56 12.88
N ILE A 294 15.02 -1.51 12.22
CA ILE A 294 14.23 -0.29 12.01
C ILE A 294 13.86 0.33 13.35
N ALA A 295 13.33 -0.44 14.30
CA ALA A 295 12.97 0.03 15.63
C ALA A 295 14.16 0.62 16.40
N ARG A 296 15.37 0.05 16.27
CA ARG A 296 16.58 0.66 16.84
C ARG A 296 16.91 2.00 16.18
N SER A 297 16.68 2.13 14.87
CA SER A 297 16.90 3.36 14.13
C SER A 297 15.90 4.45 14.54
N LEU A 298 14.60 4.13 14.57
CA LEU A 298 13.55 5.01 15.06
C LEU A 298 13.85 5.52 16.47
N ARG A 299 14.29 4.64 17.39
CA ARG A 299 14.66 5.06 18.75
C ARG A 299 15.79 6.09 18.80
N ARG A 300 16.69 6.12 17.81
CA ARG A 300 17.76 7.13 17.76
C ARG A 300 17.25 8.42 17.14
N THR A 301 16.55 8.32 16.02
CA THR A 301 16.02 9.46 15.27
C THR A 301 14.88 10.19 16.00
N LEU A 302 14.06 9.47 16.76
CA LEU A 302 12.91 9.98 17.52
C LEU A 302 13.17 9.96 19.03
N ALA A 303 14.44 10.02 19.44
CA ALA A 303 14.81 9.92 20.86
C ALA A 303 14.18 11.03 21.72
N ASP A 304 13.98 12.20 21.14
CA ASP A 304 13.44 13.40 21.79
C ASP A 304 11.94 13.61 21.52
N ALA A 305 11.28 12.70 20.79
CA ALA A 305 9.86 12.82 20.47
C ALA A 305 8.98 12.54 21.69
N ASP A 306 7.88 13.29 21.82
CA ASP A 306 6.88 13.09 22.87
C ASP A 306 6.20 11.71 22.70
N PRO A 307 6.24 10.83 23.73
CA PRO A 307 5.53 9.55 23.68
C PRO A 307 4.03 9.66 23.40
N GLU A 308 3.34 10.69 23.90
CA GLU A 308 1.90 10.86 23.66
C GLU A 308 1.63 11.17 22.18
N LEU A 309 2.47 12.02 21.59
CA LEU A 309 2.41 12.36 20.16
C LEU A 309 2.73 11.14 19.28
N LEU A 310 3.70 10.31 19.68
CA LEU A 310 4.01 9.06 18.99
C LEU A 310 2.83 8.09 19.01
N ASP A 311 2.18 7.91 20.16
CA ASP A 311 1.02 7.03 20.29
C ASP A 311 -0.20 7.53 19.50
N GLU A 312 -0.35 8.85 19.36
CA GLU A 312 -1.43 9.48 18.59
C GLU A 312 -1.18 9.43 17.07
N ARG A 313 0.04 9.74 16.63
CA ARG A 313 0.35 10.06 15.22
C ARG A 313 1.22 9.04 14.49
N LEU A 314 1.77 8.02 15.15
CA LEU A 314 2.62 7.02 14.50
C LEU A 314 2.11 5.59 14.74
N VAL A 315 1.59 4.96 13.70
CA VAL A 315 1.20 3.54 13.74
C VAL A 315 2.22 2.71 12.96
N VAL A 316 2.84 1.74 13.63
CA VAL A 316 3.87 0.88 13.01
C VAL A 316 3.33 -0.52 12.74
N TRP A 317 3.36 -0.94 11.48
CA TRP A 317 3.21 -2.34 11.10
C TRP A 317 4.58 -3.03 11.10
N SER A 318 4.74 -4.10 11.89
CA SER A 318 6.02 -4.81 12.02
C SER A 318 5.98 -6.16 11.29
N GLY A 319 6.86 -6.34 10.32
CA GLY A 319 6.96 -7.55 9.50
C GLY A 319 6.23 -7.41 8.17
N PRO A 320 6.22 -8.46 7.32
CA PRO A 320 5.59 -8.42 5.99
C PRO A 320 4.09 -8.09 6.09
N PRO A 321 3.48 -7.55 5.02
CA PRO A 321 2.04 -7.33 5.00
C PRO A 321 1.29 -8.67 5.11
N PRO A 322 0.04 -8.68 5.57
CA PRO A 322 -0.77 -9.91 5.66
C PRO A 322 -0.89 -10.64 4.32
N GLU A 323 -0.88 -9.87 3.23
CA GLU A 323 -1.02 -10.36 1.86
C GLU A 323 -0.05 -9.64 0.93
N ASP A 324 0.31 -10.31 -0.17
CA ASP A 324 1.10 -9.70 -1.23
C ASP A 324 0.29 -8.60 -1.92
N VAL A 325 0.75 -7.35 -1.80
CA VAL A 325 0.07 -6.18 -2.35
C VAL A 325 0.02 -6.21 -3.88
N ALA A 326 0.95 -6.88 -4.55
CA ALA A 326 0.86 -7.04 -6.00
C ALA A 326 -0.16 -8.13 -6.39
N ALA A 327 -0.45 -9.11 -5.53
CA ALA A 327 -1.50 -10.09 -5.76
C ALA A 327 -2.90 -9.50 -5.48
N ARG A 328 -3.01 -8.62 -4.47
CA ARG A 328 -4.24 -7.92 -4.09
C ARG A 328 -3.98 -6.43 -3.84
N PRO A 329 -4.07 -5.58 -4.88
CA PRO A 329 -3.75 -4.15 -4.78
C PRO A 329 -4.50 -3.38 -3.69
N GLU A 330 -5.72 -3.80 -3.37
CA GLU A 330 -6.58 -3.20 -2.36
C GLU A 330 -6.01 -3.39 -0.94
N ALA A 331 -5.21 -4.43 -0.70
CA ALA A 331 -4.69 -4.79 0.62
C ALA A 331 -3.86 -3.66 1.26
N LEU A 332 -3.14 -2.87 0.46
CA LEU A 332 -2.37 -1.73 0.97
C LEU A 332 -3.29 -0.63 1.52
N LEU A 333 -4.35 -0.28 0.78
CA LEU A 333 -5.32 0.71 1.22
C LEU A 333 -6.08 0.22 2.45
N GLU A 334 -6.52 -1.03 2.48
CA GLU A 334 -7.20 -1.64 3.63
C GLU A 334 -6.31 -1.62 4.88
N LEU A 335 -5.00 -1.90 4.74
CA LEU A 335 -4.06 -1.86 5.84
C LEU A 335 -3.91 -0.44 6.41
N VAL A 336 -3.82 0.57 5.54
CA VAL A 336 -3.75 1.98 5.95
C VAL A 336 -5.06 2.43 6.59
N GLN A 337 -6.21 2.10 6.02
CA GLN A 337 -7.53 2.37 6.59
C GLN A 337 -7.67 1.76 7.98
N ARG A 338 -7.25 0.50 8.15
CA ARG A 338 -7.26 -0.17 9.44
C ARG A 338 -6.36 0.55 10.46
N ALA A 339 -5.17 0.99 10.05
CA ALA A 339 -4.28 1.75 10.91
C ALA A 339 -4.87 3.12 11.31
N ALA A 340 -5.63 3.74 10.42
CA ALA A 340 -6.34 5.00 10.67
C ALA A 340 -7.66 4.87 11.45
N GLY A 341 -8.09 3.64 11.79
CA GLY A 341 -9.38 3.41 12.46
C GLY A 341 -10.59 3.47 11.53
N GLY A 342 -10.38 3.41 10.20
CA GLY A 342 -11.41 3.28 9.17
C GLY A 342 -11.76 4.57 8.43
N ASP A 343 -11.51 5.75 9.02
CA ASP A 343 -11.81 7.04 8.40
C ASP A 343 -10.52 7.74 7.95
N LEU A 344 -10.33 7.83 6.63
CA LEU A 344 -9.22 8.57 6.00
C LEU A 344 -9.63 10.01 5.63
N ALA A 345 -10.92 10.34 5.58
CA ALA A 345 -11.37 11.63 5.06
C ALA A 345 -11.19 12.76 6.08
N SER A 346 -11.14 12.44 7.37
CA SER A 346 -10.97 13.41 8.46
C SER A 346 -9.51 13.68 8.85
N ARG A 347 -8.55 13.00 8.23
CA ARG A 347 -7.13 13.05 8.62
C ARG A 347 -6.23 13.16 7.40
N ARG A 348 -5.18 13.96 7.52
CA ARG A 348 -4.05 13.93 6.59
C ARG A 348 -3.13 12.78 6.96
N VAL A 349 -3.12 11.73 6.14
CA VAL A 349 -2.40 10.48 6.41
C VAL A 349 -1.23 10.30 5.44
N ALA A 350 -0.09 9.85 5.95
CA ALA A 350 1.00 9.34 5.12
C ALA A 350 1.26 7.85 5.41
N VAL A 351 1.67 7.10 4.40
CA VAL A 351 2.19 5.73 4.54
C VAL A 351 3.66 5.67 4.11
N VAL A 352 4.49 5.07 4.97
CA VAL A 352 5.90 4.81 4.69
C VAL A 352 6.15 3.33 4.47
N ILE A 353 6.77 2.99 3.35
CA ILE A 353 7.04 1.61 2.93
C ILE A 353 8.55 1.31 3.04
N ASP A 354 8.98 0.58 4.07
CA ASP A 354 10.38 0.15 4.28
C ASP A 354 10.49 -1.39 4.28
N SER A 355 10.63 -2.05 3.12
CA SER A 355 10.91 -1.50 1.78
C SER A 355 10.05 -2.17 0.68
N LEU A 356 10.03 -1.59 -0.54
CA LEU A 356 9.17 -2.09 -1.64
C LEU A 356 9.34 -3.58 -1.96
N LYS A 357 10.56 -4.13 -1.91
CA LYS A 357 10.80 -5.56 -2.20
C LYS A 357 10.06 -6.51 -1.24
N ASP A 358 9.66 -6.02 -0.07
CA ASP A 358 9.01 -6.81 0.99
C ASP A 358 7.48 -6.60 0.98
N VAL A 359 6.99 -5.59 0.25
CA VAL A 359 5.55 -5.33 0.08
C VAL A 359 4.95 -6.12 -1.08
N ALA A 360 5.75 -6.37 -2.11
CA ALA A 360 5.33 -7.05 -3.34
C ALA A 360 6.41 -8.02 -3.82
N VAL A 361 6.05 -9.29 -4.02
CA VAL A 361 7.00 -10.32 -4.42
C VAL A 361 7.13 -10.36 -5.94
N GLY A 362 8.38 -10.40 -6.43
CA GLY A 362 8.64 -10.51 -7.88
C GLY A 362 8.60 -9.18 -8.64
N LEU A 363 8.96 -8.07 -8.00
CA LEU A 363 8.95 -6.71 -8.58
C LEU A 363 9.63 -6.53 -9.95
N VAL A 364 10.48 -7.46 -10.38
CA VAL A 364 11.11 -7.44 -11.70
C VAL A 364 10.13 -7.76 -12.83
N ASP A 365 9.02 -8.44 -12.52
CA ASP A 365 7.96 -8.75 -13.45
C ASP A 365 7.08 -7.52 -13.69
N ASP A 366 6.74 -7.24 -14.95
CA ASP A 366 5.97 -6.07 -15.31
C ASP A 366 4.52 -6.13 -14.83
N ALA A 367 3.92 -7.32 -14.74
CA ALA A 367 2.57 -7.46 -14.22
C ALA A 367 2.55 -7.19 -12.71
N VAL A 368 3.55 -7.70 -11.97
CA VAL A 368 3.75 -7.39 -10.54
C VAL A 368 3.96 -5.89 -10.34
N GLY A 369 4.85 -5.27 -11.12
CA GLY A 369 5.12 -3.84 -11.04
C GLY A 369 3.91 -2.96 -11.35
N ALA A 370 3.12 -3.34 -12.37
CA ALA A 370 1.88 -2.66 -12.70
C ALA A 370 0.81 -2.82 -11.61
N SER A 371 0.72 -4.00 -11.00
CA SER A 371 -0.22 -4.30 -9.92
C SER A 371 0.14 -3.54 -8.64
N TYR A 372 1.42 -3.49 -8.27
CA TYR A 372 1.88 -2.63 -7.18
C TYR A 372 1.60 -1.15 -7.48
N ASN A 373 1.85 -0.69 -8.70
CA ASN A 373 1.52 0.68 -9.06
C ASN A 373 0.01 0.96 -8.90
N ARG A 374 -0.86 0.00 -9.23
CA ARG A 374 -2.30 0.13 -8.95
C ARG A 374 -2.57 0.29 -7.45
N ALA A 375 -1.91 -0.49 -6.60
CA ALA A 375 -2.04 -0.36 -5.14
C ALA A 375 -1.65 1.05 -4.66
N ARG A 376 -0.51 1.56 -5.13
CA ARG A 376 -0.07 2.94 -4.87
C ARG A 376 -1.12 3.97 -5.31
N GLN A 377 -1.64 3.84 -6.53
CA GLN A 377 -2.65 4.78 -7.04
C GLN A 377 -3.96 4.71 -6.26
N LEU A 378 -4.36 3.54 -5.75
CA LEU A 378 -5.54 3.41 -4.88
C LEU A 378 -5.35 4.17 -3.56
N VAL A 379 -4.16 4.11 -2.98
CA VAL A 379 -3.80 4.83 -1.74
C VAL A 379 -3.76 6.34 -1.97
N LEU A 380 -3.06 6.81 -3.02
CA LEU A 380 -3.01 8.23 -3.38
C LEU A 380 -4.40 8.78 -3.69
N ALA A 381 -5.23 8.04 -4.43
CA ALA A 381 -6.60 8.43 -4.74
C ALA A 381 -7.53 8.43 -3.51
N ALA A 382 -7.11 7.84 -2.39
CA ALA A 382 -7.80 7.92 -1.10
C ALA A 382 -7.30 9.10 -0.24
N GLY A 383 -6.45 9.99 -0.78
CA GLY A 383 -5.91 11.14 -0.08
C GLY A 383 -4.77 10.81 0.88
N VAL A 384 -4.15 9.63 0.74
CA VAL A 384 -3.02 9.20 1.57
C VAL A 384 -1.71 9.42 0.81
N GLU A 385 -0.78 10.13 1.45
CA GLU A 385 0.53 10.39 0.88
C GLU A 385 1.46 9.18 0.99
N VAL A 386 2.32 8.96 -0.02
CA VAL A 386 3.16 7.74 -0.09
C VAL A 386 4.65 8.06 -0.13
N LEU A 387 5.40 7.53 0.84
CA LEU A 387 6.87 7.54 0.86
C LEU A 387 7.41 6.10 0.83
N GLU A 388 8.30 5.80 -0.11
CA GLU A 388 8.79 4.45 -0.36
C GLU A 388 10.31 4.38 -0.28
N LEU A 389 10.82 3.31 0.33
CA LEU A 389 12.23 2.98 0.30
C LEU A 389 12.47 1.83 -0.66
N HIS A 390 13.49 1.96 -1.49
CA HIS A 390 13.80 0.94 -2.48
C HIS A 390 15.28 0.78 -2.78
N HIS A 391 15.60 -0.32 -3.46
CA HIS A 391 16.94 -0.69 -3.85
C HIS A 391 17.21 -0.43 -5.34
N LEU A 392 18.49 -0.46 -5.68
CA LEU A 392 18.98 -0.37 -7.04
C LEU A 392 19.26 -1.76 -7.61
N VAL A 393 19.33 -1.86 -8.93
CA VAL A 393 19.81 -3.07 -9.61
C VAL A 393 21.24 -3.37 -9.15
N LYS A 394 21.50 -4.63 -8.78
CA LYS A 394 22.83 -5.08 -8.37
C LYS A 394 23.80 -5.07 -9.56
N ARG A 395 24.67 -4.06 -9.64
CA ARG A 395 25.69 -3.93 -10.69
C ARG A 395 27.08 -4.31 -10.18
N GLY A 396 27.38 -5.62 -10.08
CA GLY A 396 28.73 -6.11 -9.78
C GLY A 396 29.38 -5.53 -8.51
N ALA A 397 30.69 -5.77 -8.32
CA ALA A 397 31.45 -5.28 -7.16
C ALA A 397 31.90 -3.82 -7.28
N ASN A 398 31.91 -3.26 -8.50
CA ASN A 398 32.38 -1.90 -8.83
C ASN A 398 31.29 -1.11 -9.58
N GLY A 399 30.03 -1.26 -9.18
CA GLY A 399 28.89 -0.69 -9.89
C GLY A 399 29.05 0.82 -10.05
N ALA A 400 29.10 1.30 -11.30
CA ALA A 400 29.09 2.73 -11.55
C ALA A 400 27.84 3.38 -10.96
N LYS A 401 27.99 4.61 -10.49
CA LYS A 401 26.90 5.42 -9.94
C LYS A 401 25.68 5.42 -10.87
N PRO A 402 24.49 5.11 -10.37
CA PRO A 402 23.24 5.22 -11.10
C PRO A 402 23.06 6.62 -11.67
N THR A 403 22.58 6.68 -12.90
CA THR A 403 22.32 7.93 -13.61
C THR A 403 20.90 8.02 -14.16
N SER A 404 20.15 6.92 -14.15
CA SER A 404 18.84 6.81 -14.79
C SER A 404 17.85 5.97 -13.96
N LEU A 405 16.55 6.09 -14.27
CA LEU A 405 15.49 5.30 -13.64
C LEU A 405 15.61 3.79 -13.90
N ALA A 406 16.25 3.39 -15.01
CA ALA A 406 16.52 1.98 -15.31
C ALA A 406 17.52 1.31 -14.34
N ASP A 407 18.16 2.12 -13.48
CA ASP A 407 19.07 1.63 -12.45
C ASP A 407 18.33 1.27 -11.14
N VAL A 408 17.05 1.62 -11.03
CA VAL A 408 16.17 1.25 -9.90
C VAL A 408 15.74 -0.21 -10.07
N TYR A 409 15.76 -0.99 -9.00
CA TYR A 409 15.41 -2.41 -9.06
C TYR A 409 13.91 -2.59 -9.34
N GLY A 410 13.57 -3.53 -10.22
CA GLY A 410 12.19 -3.88 -10.54
C GLY A 410 11.72 -3.35 -11.91
N SER A 411 10.41 -3.47 -12.15
CA SER A 411 9.74 -3.02 -13.36
C SER A 411 9.79 -1.50 -13.50
N ALA A 412 9.77 -1.02 -14.74
CA ALA A 412 9.65 0.39 -15.05
C ALA A 412 8.40 1.04 -14.43
N TRP A 413 7.32 0.27 -14.20
CA TRP A 413 6.09 0.76 -13.58
C TRP A 413 6.29 1.33 -12.16
N ILE A 414 7.30 0.83 -11.44
CA ILE A 414 7.62 1.31 -10.09
C ILE A 414 8.04 2.78 -10.12
N THR A 415 8.94 3.15 -11.03
CA THR A 415 9.42 4.54 -11.16
C THR A 415 8.51 5.40 -12.02
N ALA A 416 7.79 4.81 -12.99
CA ALA A 416 6.83 5.54 -13.82
C ALA A 416 5.68 6.12 -12.98
N GLY A 417 5.17 5.34 -12.03
CA GLY A 417 4.05 5.75 -11.18
C GLY A 417 4.40 6.54 -9.92
N ALA A 418 5.68 6.83 -9.67
CA ALA A 418 6.11 7.72 -8.60
C ALA A 418 6.25 9.15 -9.14
N GLY A 419 5.83 10.18 -8.42
CA GLY A 419 6.03 11.57 -8.85
C GLY A 419 7.49 11.99 -8.73
N SER A 420 8.15 11.55 -7.66
CA SER A 420 9.55 11.83 -7.36
C SER A 420 10.35 10.55 -7.13
N VAL A 421 11.58 10.51 -7.68
CA VAL A 421 12.53 9.43 -7.42
C VAL A 421 13.87 10.04 -7.04
N VAL A 422 14.26 9.85 -5.78
CA VAL A 422 15.46 10.44 -5.19
C VAL A 422 16.50 9.35 -4.95
N LEU A 423 17.69 9.54 -5.50
CA LEU A 423 18.84 8.66 -5.29
C LEU A 423 19.71 9.19 -4.15
N LEU A 424 19.94 8.34 -3.15
CA LEU A 424 21.07 8.43 -2.24
C LEU A 424 22.21 7.52 -2.72
N TRP A 425 23.40 8.09 -2.89
CA TRP A 425 24.57 7.39 -3.41
C TRP A 425 25.83 7.64 -2.57
N GLY A 426 26.52 6.56 -2.25
CA GLY A 426 27.78 6.51 -1.51
C GLY A 426 28.17 5.04 -1.30
N GLU A 427 29.33 4.81 -0.71
CA GLU A 427 29.70 3.46 -0.27
C GLU A 427 28.98 3.13 1.05
N PRO A 428 28.66 1.84 1.31
CA PRO A 428 28.03 1.44 2.57
C PRO A 428 28.86 1.87 3.78
N GLY A 429 28.25 2.66 4.68
CA GLY A 429 28.91 3.20 5.87
C GLY A 429 29.65 4.53 5.66
N ASP A 430 29.60 5.11 4.46
CA ASP A 430 30.12 6.45 4.23
C ASP A 430 29.38 7.47 5.10
N PRO A 431 30.10 8.33 5.84
CA PRO A 431 29.48 9.38 6.64
C PRO A 431 28.93 10.52 5.78
N VAL A 432 29.24 10.53 4.48
CA VAL A 432 28.82 11.54 3.52
C VAL A 432 28.34 10.87 2.25
N VAL A 433 27.09 11.13 1.89
CA VAL A 433 26.45 10.60 0.68
C VAL A 433 25.98 11.73 -0.21
N GLU A 434 25.75 11.43 -1.48
CA GLU A 434 25.10 12.36 -2.40
C GLU A 434 23.60 12.06 -2.48
N LEU A 435 22.77 13.09 -2.40
CA LEU A 435 21.34 13.05 -2.72
C LEU A 435 21.10 13.74 -4.06
N ARG A 436 20.42 13.09 -5.00
CA ARG A 436 20.01 13.72 -6.27
C ARG A 436 18.69 13.18 -6.79
N HIS A 437 17.96 13.95 -7.58
CA HIS A 437 16.82 13.43 -8.33
C HIS A 437 17.25 12.54 -9.51
N LEU A 438 16.48 11.47 -9.71
CA LEU A 438 16.38 10.73 -10.96
C LEU A 438 15.09 11.10 -11.72
N LYS A 439 14.03 11.42 -10.99
CA LYS A 439 12.78 12.00 -11.48
C LYS A 439 12.35 13.12 -10.54
N SER A 440 12.06 14.30 -11.07
CA SER A 440 11.56 15.44 -10.31
C SER A 440 10.08 15.66 -10.67
N PRO A 441 9.22 15.93 -9.68
CA PRO A 441 7.82 16.24 -9.92
C PRO A 441 7.63 17.66 -10.47
N ALA A 442 8.51 18.60 -10.09
CA ALA A 442 8.53 19.96 -10.60
C ALA A 442 9.97 20.51 -10.67
N GLY A 443 10.49 20.98 -9.53
CA GLY A 443 11.85 21.50 -9.37
C GLY A 443 12.85 20.41 -8.96
N GLU A 444 14.05 20.44 -9.53
CA GLU A 444 15.11 19.53 -9.10
C GLU A 444 15.78 20.04 -7.83
N VAL A 445 15.80 19.22 -6.79
CA VAL A 445 16.60 19.44 -5.58
C VAL A 445 17.92 18.67 -5.72
N GLY A 446 19.02 19.37 -5.48
CA GLY A 446 20.37 18.82 -5.53
C GLY A 446 21.07 18.86 -6.91
N PRO A 447 22.21 18.14 -7.04
CA PRO A 447 22.77 17.20 -6.07
C PRO A 447 23.18 17.89 -4.77
N LEU A 448 22.88 17.26 -3.64
CA LEU A 448 23.23 17.69 -2.29
C LEU A 448 24.26 16.74 -1.72
N ARG A 449 25.18 17.26 -0.91
CA ARG A 449 26.04 16.43 -0.05
C ARG A 449 25.39 16.33 1.31
N VAL A 450 25.13 15.12 1.76
CA VAL A 450 24.40 14.83 2.98
C VAL A 450 25.32 14.08 3.92
N ALA A 451 25.56 14.63 5.11
CA ALA A 451 26.22 13.91 6.19
C ALA A 451 25.20 12.99 6.87
N ILE A 452 25.56 11.73 7.09
CA ILE A 452 24.76 10.75 7.83
C ILE A 452 25.46 10.43 9.14
N ASP A 453 24.87 10.84 10.26
CA ASP A 453 25.32 10.41 11.58
C ASP A 453 24.52 9.18 12.01
N HIS A 454 25.16 8.01 11.89
CA HIS A 454 24.55 6.74 12.29
C HIS A 454 24.35 6.59 13.81
N THR A 455 25.07 7.39 14.62
CA THR A 455 25.00 7.38 16.08
C THR A 455 23.76 8.10 16.57
N THR A 456 23.49 9.30 16.06
CA THR A 456 22.29 10.08 16.40
C THR A 456 21.10 9.73 15.52
N GLY A 457 21.33 9.09 14.38
CA GLY A 457 20.26 8.81 13.41
C GLY A 457 19.79 10.07 12.69
N THR A 458 20.71 11.00 12.44
CA THR A 458 20.41 12.27 11.76
C THR A 458 21.10 12.36 10.40
N ALA A 459 20.47 13.07 9.47
CA ALA A 459 21.00 13.46 8.18
C ALA A 459 20.99 14.99 8.09
N SER A 460 22.10 15.58 7.69
CA SER A 460 22.24 17.04 7.56
C SER A 460 22.91 17.40 6.24
N LEU A 461 22.58 18.58 5.71
CA LEU A 461 23.32 19.13 4.60
C LEU A 461 24.75 19.41 5.06
N ILE A 462 25.71 18.88 4.31
CA ILE A 462 27.04 19.46 4.33
C ILE A 462 26.92 20.70 3.46
N GLU A 463 27.13 21.88 4.06
CA GLU A 463 27.16 23.13 3.31
C GLU A 463 28.02 22.94 2.07
N GLY A 464 27.34 22.86 0.93
CA GLY A 464 27.96 22.76 -0.38
C GLY A 464 28.57 24.10 -0.74
N THR A 465 29.03 24.20 -1.97
CA THR A 465 29.46 25.49 -2.49
C THR A 465 28.27 26.46 -2.55
N ASP A 466 28.20 27.38 -1.58
CA ASP A 466 27.19 28.44 -1.53
C ASP A 466 27.42 29.41 -2.70
N LEU A 467 26.56 29.31 -3.71
CA LEU A 467 26.62 30.19 -4.89
C LEU A 467 26.48 31.67 -4.51
N LEU A 468 25.68 32.01 -3.51
CA LEU A 468 25.55 33.38 -3.06
C LEU A 468 26.84 33.85 -2.37
N ALA A 469 27.47 33.02 -1.55
CA ALA A 469 28.80 33.31 -1.01
C ALA A 469 29.85 33.43 -2.12
N MET A 470 29.83 32.56 -3.14
CA MET A 470 30.71 32.67 -4.30
C MET A 470 30.51 33.99 -5.07
N LEU A 471 29.25 34.37 -5.30
CA LEU A 471 28.87 35.62 -5.95
C LEU A 471 29.31 36.83 -5.11
N ARG A 472 29.21 36.75 -3.78
CA ARG A 472 29.70 37.78 -2.86
C ARG A 472 31.24 37.85 -2.84
N ALA A 473 31.91 36.71 -3.01
CA ALA A 473 33.37 36.63 -3.05
C ALA A 473 33.98 37.07 -4.40
N ARG A 474 33.22 37.01 -5.51
CA ARG A 474 33.68 37.36 -6.86
C ARG A 474 33.01 38.63 -7.38
N ARG A 475 33.75 39.74 -7.36
CA ARG A 475 33.25 41.04 -7.86
C ARG A 475 32.98 41.04 -9.36
N GLU A 476 33.72 40.25 -10.13
CA GLU A 476 33.53 40.08 -11.58
C GLU A 476 32.32 39.20 -11.96
N GLY A 477 31.67 38.58 -10.98
CA GLY A 477 30.53 37.68 -11.19
C GLY A 477 30.92 36.25 -11.53
N LEU A 478 29.90 35.39 -11.54
CA LEU A 478 30.03 33.96 -11.76
C LEU A 478 29.25 33.58 -13.04
N SER A 479 29.89 32.87 -13.97
CA SER A 479 29.18 32.30 -15.13
C SER A 479 28.52 30.97 -14.76
N ALA A 480 27.46 30.59 -15.47
CA ALA A 480 26.80 29.30 -15.29
C ALA A 480 27.77 28.10 -15.41
N LYS A 481 28.78 28.20 -16.30
CA LYS A 481 29.80 27.15 -16.44
C LYS A 481 30.72 27.07 -15.22
N ALA A 482 31.16 28.21 -14.68
CA ALA A 482 31.99 28.25 -13.49
C ALA A 482 31.23 27.77 -12.24
N ALA A 483 29.96 28.16 -12.11
CA ALA A 483 29.07 27.64 -11.08
C ALA A 483 28.91 26.12 -11.19
N ALA A 484 28.73 25.58 -12.40
CA ALA A 484 28.63 24.13 -12.60
C ALA A 484 29.93 23.39 -12.25
N VAL A 485 31.11 23.94 -12.55
CA VAL A 485 32.38 23.33 -12.11
C VAL A 485 32.41 23.19 -10.58
N ALA A 486 32.02 24.23 -9.86
CA ALA A 486 32.06 24.26 -8.41
C ALA A 486 30.98 23.38 -7.74
N LEU A 487 29.73 23.44 -8.24
CA LEU A 487 28.61 22.66 -7.70
C LEU A 487 28.77 21.15 -7.89
N TYR A 488 29.35 20.74 -9.03
CA TYR A 488 29.43 19.33 -9.43
C TYR A 488 30.83 18.73 -9.27
N ASP A 489 31.78 19.49 -8.70
CA ASP A 489 33.20 19.15 -8.59
C ASP A 489 33.76 18.52 -9.88
N ALA A 490 33.44 19.16 -11.02
CA ALA A 490 33.69 18.62 -12.35
C ALA A 490 34.60 19.55 -13.15
N GLU A 491 35.77 19.06 -13.56
CA GLU A 491 36.72 19.82 -14.40
C GLU A 491 36.07 20.25 -15.73
N LYS A 492 35.16 19.42 -16.27
CA LYS A 492 34.40 19.68 -17.50
C LYS A 492 32.92 19.35 -17.30
N PRO A 493 32.08 20.30 -16.84
CA PRO A 493 30.66 20.06 -16.66
C PRO A 493 29.96 19.86 -18.01
N SER A 494 28.98 18.96 -18.03
CA SER A 494 28.08 18.71 -19.16
C SER A 494 27.16 19.91 -19.43
N SER A 495 26.59 19.99 -20.64
CA SER A 495 25.62 21.05 -21.00
C SER A 495 24.43 21.08 -20.03
N GLY A 496 23.93 19.92 -19.60
CA GLY A 496 22.87 19.82 -18.60
C GLY A 496 23.27 20.38 -17.24
N GLN A 497 24.49 20.11 -16.75
CA GLN A 497 24.99 20.68 -15.50
C GLN A 497 25.15 22.21 -15.58
N VAL A 498 25.61 22.72 -16.72
CA VAL A 498 25.69 24.18 -16.97
C VAL A 498 24.30 24.81 -16.98
N GLU A 499 23.30 24.15 -17.56
CA GLU A 499 21.91 24.61 -17.55
C GLU A 499 21.33 24.64 -16.13
N LYS A 500 21.57 23.59 -15.34
CA LYS A 500 21.11 23.51 -13.95
C LYS A 500 21.73 24.59 -13.07
N ALA A 501 23.05 24.79 -13.18
CA ALA A 501 23.73 25.87 -12.47
C ALA A 501 23.17 27.25 -12.86
N ARG A 502 22.79 27.44 -14.14
CA ARG A 502 22.12 28.67 -14.58
C ARG A 502 20.78 28.88 -13.87
N ARG A 503 19.93 27.86 -13.81
CA ARG A 503 18.63 27.94 -13.14
C ARG A 503 18.77 28.29 -11.66
N GLN A 504 19.76 27.73 -10.97
CA GLN A 504 20.03 28.08 -9.57
C GLN A 504 20.48 29.54 -9.41
N LEU A 505 21.32 30.05 -10.32
CA LEU A 505 21.71 31.46 -10.33
C LEU A 505 20.53 32.38 -10.66
N ASP A 506 19.65 32.00 -11.59
CA ASP A 506 18.43 32.74 -11.90
C ASP A 506 17.43 32.72 -10.73
N LYS A 507 17.38 31.64 -9.93
CA LYS A 507 16.59 31.59 -8.68
C LYS A 507 17.10 32.62 -7.65
N LEU A 508 18.42 32.86 -7.58
CA LEU A 508 18.97 33.92 -6.74
C LEU A 508 18.62 35.33 -7.24
N VAL A 509 18.39 35.49 -8.55
CA VAL A 509 17.93 36.76 -9.13
C VAL A 509 16.46 36.96 -8.82
N SER A 510 15.62 35.95 -9.02
CA SER A 510 14.19 36.03 -8.72
C SER A 510 13.91 36.22 -7.23
N SER A 511 14.80 35.76 -6.35
CA SER A 511 14.74 36.02 -4.90
C SER A 511 15.38 37.34 -4.48
N GLY A 512 15.85 38.18 -5.40
CA GLY A 512 16.42 39.50 -5.10
C GLY A 512 17.80 39.46 -4.42
N LEU A 513 18.54 38.36 -4.53
CA LEU A 513 19.87 38.17 -3.94
C LEU A 513 21.01 38.35 -4.93
N ALA A 514 20.73 38.31 -6.23
CA ALA A 514 21.70 38.48 -7.31
C ALA A 514 21.17 39.33 -8.46
N TYR A 515 22.07 39.81 -9.32
CA TYR A 515 21.76 40.48 -10.58
C TYR A 515 22.37 39.69 -11.75
N ARG A 516 21.62 39.55 -12.83
CA ARG A 516 22.07 38.89 -14.08
C ARG A 516 22.54 39.94 -15.09
N HIS A 517 23.78 39.81 -15.53
CA HIS A 517 24.36 40.63 -16.60
C HIS A 517 24.32 39.85 -17.91
N GLU A 518 23.53 40.32 -18.86
CA GLU A 518 23.50 39.73 -20.20
C GLU A 518 24.78 40.05 -20.96
N ALA A 519 25.32 39.04 -21.64
CA ALA A 519 26.43 39.27 -22.55
C ALA A 519 25.95 40.13 -23.75
N PRO A 520 26.71 41.15 -24.17
CA PRO A 520 26.35 41.93 -25.35
C PRO A 520 26.24 41.04 -26.59
N ALA A 521 25.19 41.23 -27.38
CA ALA A 521 24.91 40.44 -28.57
C ALA A 521 26.13 40.41 -29.52
N GLY A 522 26.52 39.21 -29.95
CA GLY A 522 27.64 39.00 -30.88
C GLY A 522 29.04 38.93 -30.24
N THR A 523 29.15 39.02 -28.91
CA THR A 523 30.43 38.84 -28.19
C THR A 523 30.65 37.39 -27.73
N ARG A 524 31.92 37.01 -27.51
CA ARG A 524 32.29 35.73 -26.86
C ARG A 524 32.20 35.77 -25.33
N GLN A 525 31.72 36.86 -24.75
CA GLN A 525 31.56 36.97 -23.30
C GLN A 525 30.38 36.11 -22.85
N ALA A 526 30.53 35.43 -21.71
CA ALA A 526 29.45 34.66 -21.13
C ALA A 526 28.55 35.57 -20.30
N THR A 527 27.26 35.26 -20.24
CA THR A 527 26.35 35.80 -19.21
C THR A 527 26.94 35.51 -17.83
N VAL A 528 26.94 36.52 -16.95
CA VAL A 528 27.45 36.41 -15.57
C VAL A 528 26.42 36.92 -14.58
N TRP A 529 26.45 36.35 -13.39
CA TRP A 529 25.62 36.77 -12.26
C TRP A 529 26.53 37.43 -11.21
N THR A 530 26.06 38.45 -10.52
CA THR A 530 26.78 39.10 -9.40
C THR A 530 25.86 39.17 -8.18
N ALA A 531 26.41 39.09 -6.97
CA ALA A 531 25.61 39.29 -5.76
C ALA A 531 25.09 40.72 -5.68
N LEU A 532 23.87 40.89 -5.19
CA LEU A 532 23.43 42.18 -4.65
C LEU A 532 24.16 42.38 -3.33
N THR A 533 25.28 43.09 -3.36
CA THR A 533 25.90 43.57 -2.13
C THR A 533 24.94 44.56 -1.50
N ALA A 534 24.54 44.33 -0.25
CA ALA A 534 23.99 45.37 0.60
C ALA A 534 25.09 46.44 0.80
N SER A 535 25.25 47.32 -0.18
CA SER A 535 26.05 48.52 -0.02
C SER A 535 25.13 49.60 0.48
N ALA A 536 25.48 50.14 1.64
CA ALA A 536 25.15 51.48 2.07
C ALA A 536 25.29 52.43 0.87
N ASP A 537 24.16 52.84 0.31
CA ASP A 537 23.92 54.07 -0.46
C ASP A 537 22.53 53.97 -1.10
N LEU A 538 21.50 53.79 -0.27
CA LEU A 538 20.17 54.32 -0.59
C LEU A 538 20.16 55.79 -0.19
N THR A 539 20.93 56.62 -0.91
CA THR A 539 20.53 58.03 -1.06
C THR A 539 19.33 58.05 -1.99
N VAL A 540 18.16 57.78 -1.40
CA VAL A 540 16.89 58.19 -1.98
C VAL A 540 16.95 59.72 -2.06
N THR A 541 17.34 60.24 -3.21
CA THR A 541 16.97 61.60 -3.58
C THR A 541 15.49 61.53 -3.89
N SER A 542 14.68 61.81 -2.86
CA SER A 542 13.26 62.08 -3.03
C SER A 542 13.12 63.30 -3.93
N ARG A 543 12.91 63.07 -5.23
CA ARG A 543 12.21 64.03 -6.08
C ARG A 543 10.73 63.78 -5.85
N ASP A 544 10.15 64.64 -5.02
CA ASP A 544 8.71 64.86 -4.95
C ASP A 544 8.16 65.15 -6.36
N PRO A 545 7.12 64.43 -6.83
CA PRO A 545 6.45 64.74 -8.08
C PRO A 545 5.21 65.65 -7.87
N PHE A 546 5.13 66.40 -6.77
CA PHE A 546 4.04 67.33 -6.50
C PHE A 546 4.55 68.74 -6.25
N ASP A 547 5.07 69.37 -7.31
CA ASP A 547 5.03 70.82 -7.44
C ASP A 547 4.91 71.18 -8.92
N GLU A 548 4.03 72.15 -9.19
CA GLU A 548 3.68 72.76 -10.48
C GLU A 548 2.59 72.07 -11.32
N GLU A 549 1.33 72.47 -11.10
CA GLU A 549 0.65 73.38 -12.03
C GLU A 549 -0.65 73.95 -11.42
N GLY A 550 -0.64 75.26 -11.16
CA GLY A 550 -1.85 76.07 -11.05
C GLY A 550 -2.01 76.92 -12.30
N SER A 551 -3.22 76.98 -12.87
CA SER A 551 -3.79 78.11 -13.63
C SER A 551 -5.01 77.67 -14.45
N ARG A 552 -6.22 77.86 -13.91
CA ARG A 552 -7.36 78.56 -14.54
C ARG A 552 -8.61 78.49 -13.67
#